data_AF-A0A924DLY0-F1
#
_entry.id   AF-A0A924DLY0-F1
#
_cell.length_a   1.000
_cell.length_b   1.000
_cell.length_c   1.000
_cell.angle_alpha   90.00
_cell.angle_beta   90.00
_cell.angle_gamma   90.00
#
_symmetry.space_group_name_H-M   'P 1'
#
loop_
_entity.id
_entity.type
_entity.pdbx_description
1 polymer ?
#
loop_
_entity_poly.entity_id
_entity_poly.type
_entity_poly.pdbx_seq_one_letter_code
_entity_poly.pdbx_strand_id
1 'polypeptide(L)' 'MEALGLQDVSEPTAETVVSLGALAELTGFPVDYIKRELLLDGEIEEEMTIEELRKKVLAYLDSSF' A
#
# COMPACT_ATOMS: atom_id res chain seq x y z
N MET A 1 9.75 -10.30 34.79
CA MET A 1 10.49 -9.72 33.65
C MET A 1 10.11 -10.55 32.44
N GLU A 2 9.00 -10.19 31.79
CA GLU A 2 8.66 -10.76 30.48
C GLU A 2 9.57 -10.10 29.46
N ALA A 3 10.34 -10.92 28.74
CA ALA A 3 11.16 -10.48 27.64
C ALA A 3 10.23 -9.86 26.59
N LEU A 4 10.41 -8.58 26.34
CA LEU A 4 9.76 -7.85 25.26
C LEU A 4 10.14 -8.58 23.97
N GLY A 5 9.20 -9.37 23.44
CA GLY A 5 9.36 -10.09 22.18
C GLY A 5 9.68 -9.06 21.12
N LEU A 6 10.92 -9.08 20.65
CA LEU A 6 11.36 -8.33 19.48
C LEU A 6 10.47 -8.83 18.34
N GLN A 7 9.41 -8.08 18.03
CA GLN A 7 8.64 -8.31 16.82
C GLN A 7 9.66 -8.18 15.69
N ASP A 8 9.78 -9.22 14.89
CA ASP A 8 10.67 -9.30 13.75
C ASP A 8 10.17 -8.25 12.74
N VAL A 9 10.57 -6.99 12.93
CA VAL A 9 10.38 -5.90 11.96
C VAL A 9 11.43 -6.11 10.87
N SER A 10 11.26 -7.20 10.12
CA SER A 10 11.85 -7.32 8.79
C SER A 10 11.36 -6.11 8.00
N GLU A 11 12.26 -5.17 7.69
CA GLU A 11 11.91 -3.98 6.93
C GLU A 11 11.28 -4.42 5.61
N PRO A 12 10.14 -3.82 5.20
CA PRO A 12 9.52 -4.17 3.94
C PRO A 12 10.50 -3.89 2.79
N THR A 13 10.84 -4.94 2.05
CA THR A 13 11.69 -4.84 0.86
C THR A 13 10.87 -4.28 -0.31
N ALA A 14 11.54 -3.75 -1.34
CA ALA A 14 10.87 -3.23 -2.54
C ALA A 14 9.95 -4.26 -3.22
N GLU A 15 10.31 -5.54 -3.13
CA GLU A 15 9.57 -6.69 -3.67
C GLU A 15 8.45 -7.19 -2.75
N THR A 16 8.31 -6.60 -1.55
CA THR A 16 7.21 -6.97 -0.64
C THR A 16 5.89 -6.60 -1.30
N VAL A 17 5.02 -7.60 -1.46
CA VAL A 17 3.69 -7.46 -2.00
C VAL A 17 2.72 -7.03 -0.89
N VAL A 18 1.90 -6.04 -1.19
CA VAL A 18 0.88 -5.49 -0.29
C VAL A 18 -0.47 -5.54 -0.95
N SER A 19 -1.51 -5.87 -0.17
CA SER A 19 -2.87 -5.87 -0.67
C SER A 19 -3.54 -4.51 -0.45
N LEU A 20 -4.34 -4.09 -1.43
CA LEU A 20 -5.18 -2.90 -1.34
C LEU A 20 -6.24 -3.04 -0.24
N GLY A 21 -6.67 -4.28 0.05
CA GLY A 21 -7.56 -4.58 1.18
C GLY A 21 -6.93 -4.23 2.53
N ALA A 22 -5.70 -4.67 2.77
CA ALA A 22 -4.97 -4.33 4.00
C ALA A 22 -4.74 -2.81 4.10
N LEU A 23 -4.44 -2.15 2.98
CA LEU A 23 -4.30 -0.70 2.94
C LEU A 23 -5.63 0.02 3.26
N ALA A 24 -6.75 -0.48 2.76
CA ALA A 24 -8.08 0.05 3.07
C ALA A 24 -8.43 -0.08 4.56
N GLU A 25 -8.14 -1.23 5.17
CA GLU A 25 -8.35 -1.45 6.61
C GLU A 25 -7.48 -0.52 7.46
N LEU A 26 -6.21 -0.31 7.06
CA LEU A 26 -5.28 0.56 7.79
C LEU A 26 -5.62 2.04 7.66
N THR A 27 -6.09 2.47 6.49
CA THR A 27 -6.34 3.90 6.20
C THR A 27 -7.78 4.32 6.45
N GLY A 28 -8.71 3.37 6.52
CA GLY A 28 -10.14 3.62 6.62
C GLY A 28 -10.79 4.10 5.32
N PHE A 29 -10.05 4.13 4.21
CA PHE A 29 -10.61 4.44 2.90
C PHE A 29 -11.14 3.18 2.21
N PRO A 30 -12.31 3.24 1.54
CA PRO A 30 -12.79 2.12 0.75
C PRO A 30 -11.78 1.71 -0.34
N VAL A 31 -11.65 0.40 -0.60
CA VAL A 31 -10.76 -0.13 -1.64
C VAL A 31 -11.03 0.53 -3.00
N ASP A 32 -12.30 0.72 -3.36
CA ASP A 32 -12.70 1.36 -4.61
C ASP A 32 -12.27 2.83 -4.70
N TYR A 33 -12.23 3.52 -3.56
CA TYR A 33 -11.73 4.90 -3.49
C TYR A 33 -10.23 4.92 -3.75
N ILE A 34 -9.47 4.05 -3.07
CA ILE A 34 -8.02 3.93 -3.26
C ILE A 34 -7.68 3.58 -4.72
N LYS A 35 -8.40 2.62 -5.30
CA LYS A 35 -8.23 2.21 -6.71
C LYS A 35 -8.44 3.38 -7.66
N ARG A 36 -9.48 4.20 -7.45
CA ARG A 36 -9.77 5.38 -8.26
C ARG A 36 -8.69 6.44 -8.15
N GLU A 37 -8.32 6.81 -6.93
CA GLU A 37 -7.36 7.90 -6.69
C GLU A 37 -5.96 7.54 -7.18
N LEU A 38 -5.55 6.28 -7.03
CA LEU A 38 -4.26 5.80 -7.53
C LEU A 38 -4.28 5.47 -9.04
N LEU A 39 -5.35 5.84 -9.76
CA LEU A 39 -5.54 5.62 -11.20
C LEU A 39 -5.31 4.15 -11.59
N LEU A 40 -5.83 3.23 -10.76
CA LEU A 40 -5.72 1.78 -10.96
C LEU A 40 -6.82 1.25 -11.89
N ASP A 41 -7.09 1.96 -12.99
CA ASP A 41 -8.13 1.55 -13.93
C ASP A 41 -7.71 0.30 -14.71
N GLY A 42 -8.57 -0.72 -14.67
CA GLY A 42 -8.64 -1.78 -15.68
C GLY A 42 -7.96 -3.11 -15.35
N GLU A 43 -6.73 -3.15 -14.83
CA GLU A 43 -5.95 -4.40 -14.79
C GLU A 43 -4.94 -4.48 -13.64
N ILE A 44 -5.32 -4.05 -12.43
CA ILE A 44 -4.42 -4.14 -11.29
C ILE A 44 -5.02 -5.12 -10.30
N GLU A 45 -4.31 -6.25 -10.14
CA GLU A 45 -4.55 -7.22 -9.09
C GLU A 45 -4.67 -6.50 -7.74
N GLU A 46 -5.45 -7.01 -6.81
CA GLU A 46 -5.63 -6.38 -5.48
C GLU A 46 -4.36 -6.38 -4.64
N GLU A 47 -3.24 -6.79 -5.23
CA GLU A 47 -1.92 -6.95 -4.69
C GLU A 47 -0.93 -6.23 -5.61
N MET A 48 0.01 -5.48 -5.01
CA MET A 48 1.10 -4.84 -5.75
C MET A 48 2.33 -4.74 -4.86
N THR A 49 3.50 -4.56 -5.46
CA THR A 49 4.71 -4.33 -4.67
C THR A 49 4.69 -2.96 -4.00
N ILE A 50 5.43 -2.82 -2.88
CA ILE A 50 5.61 -1.53 -2.21
C ILE A 50 6.23 -0.48 -3.14
N GLU A 51 7.11 -0.90 -4.05
CA GLU A 51 7.70 0.01 -5.02
C GLU A 51 6.66 0.57 -5.99
N GLU A 52 5.76 -0.27 -6.51
CA GLU A 52 4.66 0.15 -7.39
C GLU A 52 3.69 1.06 -6.66
N LEU A 53 3.32 0.70 -5.43
CA LEU A 53 2.46 1.54 -4.59
C LEU A 53 3.08 2.92 -4.38
N ARG A 54 4.38 2.99 -4.05
CA ARG A 54 5.09 4.26 -3.86
C ARG A 54 5.06 5.12 -5.13
N LYS A 55 5.31 4.53 -6.30
CA LYS A 55 5.25 5.26 -7.59
C LYS A 55 3.87 5.83 -7.85
N LYS A 56 2.82 5.05 -7.61
CA LYS A 56 1.42 5.45 -7.81
C LYS A 56 0.99 6.56 -6.85
N VAL A 57 1.36 6.44 -5.58
CA VAL A 57 1.10 7.49 -4.57
C VAL A 57 1.84 8.78 -4.93
N LEU A 58 3.12 8.70 -5.35
CA LEU A 58 3.86 9.88 -5.79
C LEU A 58 3.22 10.55 -7.01
N ALA A 59 2.82 9.77 -8.01
CA ALA A 59 2.11 10.29 -9.18
C ALA A 59 0.78 10.97 -8.80
N TYR A 60 0.04 10.41 -7.84
CA TYR A 60 -1.17 11.02 -7.29
C TYR A 60 -0.88 12.37 -6.64
N LEU A 61 0.16 12.44 -5.78
CA LEU A 61 0.56 13.67 -5.11
C LEU A 61 1.02 14.75 -6.10
N ASP A 62 1.78 14.37 -7.12
CA ASP A 62 2.23 15.28 -8.17
C ASP A 62 1.05 15.80 -9.02
N SER A 63 0.00 14.99 -9.20
CA SER A 63 -1.20 15.39 -9.96
C SER A 63 -2.16 16.32 -9.20
N SER A 64 -2.02 16.40 -7.88
CA SER A 64 -2.86 17.24 -7.00
C SER A 64 -2.29 18.65 -6.76
N PHE A 65 -1.18 19.01 -7.42
CA PHE A 65 -0.54 20.34 -7.40
C PHE A 65 -0.58 21.00 -8.79
#